data_AF-A0A1G0YA14-F1
#
_entry.id   AF-A0A1G0YA14-F1
#
_cell.length_a   1.000
_cell.length_b   1.000
_cell.length_c   1.000
_cell.angle_alpha   90.00
_cell.angle_beta   90.00
_cell.angle_gamma   90.00
#
_symmetry.space_group_name_H-M   'P 1'
#
loop_
_entity.id
_entity.type
_entity.pdbx_description
1 polymer ?
#
loop_
_entity_poly.entity_id
_entity_poly.type
_entity_poly.pdbx_seq_one_letter_code
_entity_poly.pdbx_strand_id
1 'polypeptide(L)'
;MSNSFPLGFLGGGLGGGEILLVLVVILVLFGSKNLPRMARNLGKVMEDFKRASRQVTQELMREDPDPPPPRRPVLPKTLPPQEPTAPDEHKDA
;
A
#
# COMPACT_ATOMS: atom_id res chain seq x y z
N MET A 1 -3.50 15.48 -59.75
CA MET A 1 -3.54 15.90 -58.33
C MET A 1 -4.26 14.80 -57.56
N SER A 2 -3.52 13.80 -57.07
CA SER A 2 -4.08 12.79 -56.17
C SER A 2 -3.82 13.28 -54.76
N ASN A 3 -4.87 13.68 -54.04
CA ASN A 3 -4.79 13.85 -52.60
C ASN A 3 -4.68 12.46 -51.99
N SER A 4 -3.46 11.98 -51.80
CA SER A 4 -3.19 10.80 -51.00
C SER A 4 -3.46 11.14 -49.54
N PHE A 5 -4.70 10.91 -49.11
CA PHE A 5 -5.08 10.94 -47.69
C PHE A 5 -4.15 9.96 -46.97
N PRO A 6 -3.35 10.40 -45.98
CA PRO A 6 -2.26 9.58 -45.47
C PRO A 6 -2.82 8.39 -44.70
N LEU A 7 -2.75 7.22 -45.30
CA LEU A 7 -3.06 5.91 -44.69
C LEU A 7 -2.09 5.52 -43.55
N GLY A 8 -1.20 6.43 -43.11
CA GLY A 8 -0.40 6.30 -41.89
C GLY A 8 -1.22 6.23 -40.60
N PHE A 9 -2.53 6.49 -40.66
CA PHE A 9 -3.50 6.18 -39.59
C PHE A 9 -3.96 4.71 -39.57
N LEU A 10 -3.58 3.88 -40.57
CA LEU A 10 -4.08 2.51 -40.72
C LEU A 10 -2.99 1.44 -40.85
N GLY A 11 -1.71 1.84 -40.90
CA GLY A 11 -0.60 0.94 -41.17
C GLY A 11 0.47 0.97 -40.08
N GLY A 12 0.27 0.19 -39.01
CA GLY A 12 1.41 -0.42 -38.31
C GLY A 12 1.95 0.24 -37.03
N GLY A 13 1.20 1.12 -36.38
CA GLY A 13 1.54 1.51 -35.01
C GLY A 13 0.56 2.52 -34.44
N LEU A 14 0.19 2.34 -33.17
CA LEU A 14 -0.46 3.33 -32.31
C LEU A 14 0.44 4.58 -32.22
N GLY A 15 0.54 5.33 -33.30
CA GLY A 15 1.26 6.58 -33.39
C GLY A 15 0.39 7.71 -32.84
N GLY A 16 1.03 8.81 -32.40
CA GLY A 16 0.33 9.97 -31.85
C GLY A 16 -0.78 10.55 -32.75
N GLY A 17 -0.74 10.28 -34.06
CA GLY A 17 -1.81 10.65 -35.00
C GLY A 17 -3.14 9.97 -34.67
N GLU A 18 -3.16 8.64 -34.48
CA GLU A 18 -4.40 7.90 -34.19
C GLU A 18 -5.03 8.36 -32.87
N ILE A 19 -4.20 8.54 -31.83
CA ILE A 19 -4.63 9.08 -30.54
C ILE A 19 -5.23 10.47 -30.71
N LEU A 20 -4.62 11.34 -31.53
CA LEU A 20 -5.13 12.68 -31.78
C LEU A 20 -6.48 12.64 -32.53
N LEU A 21 -6.65 11.74 -33.50
CA LEU A 21 -7.91 11.58 -34.22
C LEU A 21 -9.04 11.10 -33.30
N VAL A 22 -8.78 10.09 -32.47
CA VAL A 22 -9.73 9.63 -31.44
C VAL A 22 -10.08 10.76 -30.47
N LEU A 23 -9.07 11.53 -30.02
CA LEU A 23 -9.29 12.68 -29.15
C LEU A 23 -10.18 13.72 -29.82
N VAL A 24 -9.97 14.04 -31.10
CA VAL A 24 -10.82 14.97 -31.85
C VAL A 24 -12.26 14.46 -31.94
N VAL A 25 -12.48 13.17 -32.24
CA VAL A 25 -13.83 12.58 -32.29
C VAL A 25 -14.53 12.72 -30.93
N ILE A 26 -13.85 12.39 -29.84
CA ILE A 26 -14.37 12.56 -28.47
C ILE A 26 -14.66 14.05 -28.20
N LEU A 27 -13.78 14.96 -28.61
CA LEU A 27 -13.98 16.40 -28.44
C LEU A 27 -15.17 16.94 -29.24
N VAL A 28 -15.52 16.35 -30.38
CA VAL A 28 -16.71 16.74 -31.14
C VAL A 28 -17.99 16.21 -30.47
N LEU A 29 -17.98 14.97 -29.99
CA LEU A 29 -19.14 14.36 -29.33
C LEU A 29 -19.43 14.99 -27.96
N PHE A 30 -18.38 15.16 -27.15
CA PHE A 30 -18.50 15.67 -25.80
C PHE A 30 -18.27 17.17 -25.72
N GLY A 31 -17.45 17.77 -26.56
CA GLY A 31 -17.07 19.18 -26.51
C GLY A 31 -15.78 19.45 -25.72
N SER A 32 -15.01 20.45 -26.14
CA SER A 32 -13.73 20.85 -25.51
C SER A 32 -13.85 21.28 -24.05
N LYS A 33 -15.03 21.70 -23.60
CA LYS A 33 -15.29 22.10 -22.21
C LYS A 33 -15.70 20.95 -21.31
N ASN A 34 -16.31 19.90 -21.86
CA ASN A 34 -16.89 18.82 -21.07
C ASN A 34 -15.85 17.77 -20.66
N LEU A 35 -14.90 17.43 -21.55
CA LEU A 35 -13.80 16.52 -21.22
C LEU A 35 -12.98 17.00 -19.99
N PRO A 36 -12.45 18.25 -19.94
CA PRO A 36 -11.71 18.72 -18.78
C PRO A 36 -12.61 18.97 -17.57
N ARG A 37 -13.92 19.24 -17.75
CA ARG A 37 -14.86 19.37 -16.64
C ARG A 37 -15.11 18.02 -15.97
N MET A 38 -15.33 16.96 -16.75
CA MET A 38 -15.49 15.59 -16.24
C MET A 38 -14.20 15.10 -15.57
N ALA A 39 -13.04 15.32 -16.18
CA ALA A 39 -11.75 14.96 -15.60
C ALA A 39 -11.50 15.66 -14.25
N ARG A 40 -11.82 16.96 -14.14
CA ARG A 40 -11.70 17.70 -12.87
C ARG A 40 -12.63 17.15 -11.78
N ASN A 41 -13.87 16.80 -12.14
CA ASN A 41 -14.82 16.26 -11.18
C ASN A 41 -14.42 14.85 -10.72
N LEU A 42 -14.02 13.99 -11.66
CA LEU A 42 -13.51 12.66 -11.35
C LEU A 42 -12.23 12.73 -10.51
N GLY A 43 -11.34 13.67 -10.81
CA GLY A 43 -10.11 13.91 -10.03
C GLY A 43 -10.39 14.25 -8.58
N LYS A 44 -11.38 15.12 -8.31
CA LYS A 44 -11.82 15.43 -6.94
C LYS A 44 -12.37 14.19 -6.22
N VAL A 45 -13.24 13.43 -6.87
CA VAL A 45 -13.79 12.19 -6.31
C VAL A 45 -12.67 11.18 -6.00
N MET A 46 -11.71 11.02 -6.91
CA MET A 46 -10.55 10.14 -6.69
C MET A 46 -9.66 10.65 -5.56
N GLU A 47 -9.47 11.96 -5.41
CA GLU A 47 -8.71 12.53 -4.31
C GLU A 47 -9.37 12.25 -2.96
N ASP A 48 -10.68 12.50 -2.85
CA ASP A 48 -11.47 12.26 -1.64
C ASP A 48 -11.50 10.77 -1.29
N PHE A 49 -11.71 9.90 -2.29
CA PHE A 49 -11.64 8.45 -2.11
C PHE A 49 -10.27 8.01 -1.60
N LYS A 50 -9.19 8.54 -2.19
CA LYS A 50 -7.82 8.24 -1.76
C LYS A 50 -7.54 8.75 -0.34
N ARG A 51 -8.14 9.87 0.08
CA ARG A 51 -8.03 10.40 1.46
C ARG A 51 -8.76 9.50 2.45
N ALA A 52 -10.00 9.14 2.17
CA ALA A 52 -10.80 8.26 3.00
C ALA A 52 -10.14 6.86 3.14
N SER A 53 -9.69 6.28 2.03
CA SER A 53 -8.98 5.01 2.03
C SER A 53 -7.71 5.04 2.91
N ARG A 54 -6.92 6.13 2.87
CA ARG A 54 -5.75 6.28 3.74
C ARG A 54 -6.10 6.34 5.23
N GLN A 55 -7.17 7.03 5.60
CA GLN A 55 -7.61 7.13 6.99
C GLN A 55 -8.00 5.76 7.53
N VAL A 56 -8.81 5.02 6.78
CA VAL A 56 -9.20 3.65 7.12
C VAL A 56 -7.98 2.74 7.25
N THR A 57 -7.07 2.75 6.27
CA THR A 57 -5.83 1.95 6.37
C THR A 57 -5.00 2.33 7.61
N GLN A 58 -4.90 3.61 7.94
CA GLN A 58 -4.12 4.07 9.09
C GLN A 58 -4.76 3.68 10.43
N GLU A 59 -6.09 3.64 10.50
CA GLU A 59 -6.83 3.15 11.67
C GLU A 59 -6.61 1.65 11.87
N LEU A 60 -6.75 0.83 10.82
CA LEU A 60 -6.47 -0.60 10.90
C LEU A 60 -5.01 -0.91 11.26
N MET A 61 -4.06 -0.10 10.79
CA MET A 61 -2.64 -0.29 11.07
C MET A 61 -2.22 0.18 12.47
N ARG A 62 -3.05 0.98 13.14
CA ARG A 62 -2.80 1.48 14.50
C ARG A 62 -3.34 0.55 15.59
N GLU A 63 -4.11 -0.46 15.24
CA GLU A 63 -4.78 -1.36 16.17
C GLU A 63 -3.99 -2.64 16.50
N ASP A 64 -2.71 -2.71 16.10
CA ASP A 64 -1.75 -3.66 16.67
C ASP A 64 -0.88 -2.89 17.71
N PRO A 65 -1.34 -2.78 18.96
CA PRO A 65 -0.53 -2.20 20.03
C PRO A 65 0.69 -3.09 20.26
N ASP A 66 1.85 -2.45 20.45
CA ASP A 66 3.14 -3.03 20.84
C ASP A 66 3.02 -4.44 21.46
N PRO A 67 3.76 -5.46 20.94
CA PRO A 67 3.88 -6.70 21.68
C PRO A 67 4.41 -6.37 23.09
N PRO A 68 3.81 -6.91 24.16
CA PRO A 68 4.21 -6.60 25.52
C PRO A 68 5.73 -6.78 25.65
N PRO A 69 6.44 -5.85 26.31
CA PRO A 69 7.90 -5.89 26.35
C PRO A 69 8.34 -7.28 26.83
N PRO A 70 9.36 -7.90 26.20
CA PRO A 70 9.79 -9.24 26.56
C PRO A 70 10.13 -9.22 28.04
N ARG A 71 9.35 -9.98 28.83
CA ARG A 71 9.67 -10.22 30.24
C ARG A 71 11.06 -10.83 30.26
N ARG A 72 12.07 -10.04 30.60
CA ARG A 72 13.37 -10.59 30.96
C ARG A 72 13.09 -11.59 32.07
N PRO A 73 13.47 -12.87 31.95
CA PRO A 73 13.50 -13.74 33.10
C PRO A 73 14.29 -12.98 34.16
N VAL A 74 13.65 -12.61 35.26
CA VAL A 74 14.38 -12.21 36.45
C VAL A 74 15.16 -13.46 36.83
N LEU A 75 16.38 -13.60 36.31
CA LEU A 75 17.32 -14.58 36.84
C LEU A 75 17.37 -14.29 38.33
N PRO A 76 16.94 -15.21 39.19
CA PRO A 76 17.06 -15.03 40.63
C PRO A 76 18.53 -14.86 40.97
N LYS A 77 18.97 -13.61 41.14
CA LYS A 77 20.24 -13.30 41.77
C LYS A 77 20.02 -13.29 43.27
N THR A 78 20.02 -14.47 43.87
CA THR A 78 20.17 -14.69 45.31
C THR A 78 20.73 -16.12 45.48
N LEU A 79 22.05 -16.27 45.26
CA LEU A 79 23.09 -16.52 46.28
C LEU A 79 23.25 -18.02 46.63
N PRO A 80 24.37 -18.67 46.27
CA PRO A 80 24.90 -19.80 47.05
C PRO A 80 25.61 -19.23 48.30
N PRO A 81 25.94 -20.00 49.36
CA PRO A 81 25.51 -21.33 49.80
C PRO A 81 24.80 -21.27 51.18
N GLN A 82 23.68 -22.00 51.34
CA GLN A 82 23.19 -22.41 52.67
C GLN A 82 23.36 -23.92 52.73
N GLU A 83 24.49 -24.34 53.28
CA GLU A 83 24.68 -25.65 53.86
C GLU A 83 24.20 -25.57 55.32
N PRO A 84 23.06 -26.21 55.63
CA PRO A 84 22.89 -26.82 56.94
C PRO A 84 22.71 -28.33 56.76
N THR A 85 23.76 -29.06 57.11
CA THR A 85 23.69 -30.24 57.99
C THR A 85 22.45 -31.13 57.81
N ALA A 86 22.56 -32.11 56.91
CA ALA A 86 21.78 -33.33 57.02
C ALA A 86 22.49 -34.26 58.03
N PRO A 87 21.83 -34.67 59.13
CA PRO A 87 22.41 -35.54 60.16
C PRO A 87 22.84 -36.90 59.59
N ASP A 88 23.90 -37.43 60.19
CA ASP A 88 24.49 -38.75 59.94
C ASP A 88 23.46 -39.87 59.76
N GLU A 89 23.55 -40.62 58.65
CA GLU A 89 23.08 -42.01 58.63
C GLU A 89 23.93 -42.89 57.70
N HIS A 90 25.00 -43.43 58.30
CA HIS A 90 25.36 -44.84 58.37
C HIS A 90 25.10 -45.74 57.14
N LYS A 91 26.19 -46.18 56.50
CA LYS A 91 26.19 -47.47 55.81
C LYS A 91 27.57 -48.12 55.84
N ASP A 92 27.83 -48.84 56.93
CA ASP A 92 28.75 -49.97 56.93
C ASP A 92 28.17 -51.08 56.06
N ALA A 93 28.88 -51.47 55.00
CA ALA A 93 28.80 -52.76 54.31
C ALA A 93 30.00 -52.93 53.38
#